data_AF-A0A6G7X0X6-F1
#
_entry.id   AF-A0A6G7X0X6-F1
#
_cell.length_a   1.000
_cell.length_b   1.000
_cell.length_c   1.000
_cell.angle_alpha   90.00
_cell.angle_beta   90.00
_cell.angle_gamma   90.00
#
_symmetry.space_group_name_H-M   'P 1'
#
loop_
_entity.id
_entity.type
_entity.pdbx_description
1 polymer ?
#
loop_
_entity_poly.entity_id
_entity_poly.type
_entity_poly.pdbx_seq_one_letter_code
_entity_poly.pdbx_strand_id
1 'polypeptide(L)'
;MKIFDATKVIYEFKSGLDVIGEVNVGESFTVHCNDCFSQQVRHENDIISNIDFSRVNPATGPIYINGAEVGDVLKVDILDIRLADQGSIVVLPGGGLLGDLVNKPATRIVTVKEGMVDFLGIKQAIDPMIGVIGVSPGAKQDGVVTGTPGNHGGNMDTTDVRIGSSLYFPVREQGAMLALGDCHAVMGDGEVCVAGLEIEAEVDLKVSLIKNKQIEWPLLENDKEFMAIVSGETLDDAIYEASKVMCDLVERGLGITWNDAYMFNSMFVDYKISQAVNPMKTVRAVVSTELLDFTKI
;
A
#
# COMPACT_ATOMS: atom_id res chain seq x y z
N MET A 1 0.49 -20.24 -13.88
CA MET A 1 0.36 -19.09 -12.98
C MET A 1 -0.95 -18.40 -13.32
N LYS A 2 -1.82 -18.13 -12.34
CA LYS A 2 -3.07 -17.38 -12.59
C LYS A 2 -2.73 -15.92 -12.86
N ILE A 3 -3.51 -15.27 -13.71
CA ILE A 3 -3.34 -13.86 -14.08
C ILE A 3 -4.69 -13.17 -13.89
N PHE A 4 -4.71 -12.08 -13.15
CA PHE A 4 -5.87 -11.22 -12.93
C PHE A 4 -5.73 -9.94 -13.72
N ASP A 5 -6.68 -9.69 -14.61
CA ASP A 5 -6.62 -8.63 -15.61
C ASP A 5 -7.13 -7.28 -15.06
N ALA A 6 -6.48 -6.19 -15.46
CA ALA A 6 -6.76 -4.84 -14.99
C ALA A 6 -8.08 -4.24 -15.50
N THR A 7 -8.88 -4.98 -16.28
CA THR A 7 -10.26 -4.60 -16.64
C THR A 7 -11.27 -4.86 -15.53
N LYS A 8 -10.92 -5.66 -14.51
CA LYS A 8 -11.79 -5.97 -13.38
C LYS A 8 -11.25 -5.33 -12.11
N VAL A 9 -11.76 -4.13 -11.82
CA VAL A 9 -11.26 -3.26 -10.75
C VAL A 9 -12.38 -2.84 -9.81
N ILE A 10 -11.99 -2.48 -8.60
CA ILE A 10 -12.82 -1.81 -7.60
C ILE A 10 -12.30 -0.40 -7.35
N TYR A 11 -13.19 0.46 -6.86
CA TYR A 11 -12.88 1.82 -6.39
C TYR A 11 -13.23 2.01 -4.92
N GLU A 12 -13.62 0.92 -4.26
CA GLU A 12 -14.04 0.88 -2.87
C GLU A 12 -13.80 -0.53 -2.31
N PHE A 13 -13.05 -0.62 -1.21
CA PHE A 13 -12.94 -1.83 -0.39
C PHE A 13 -14.20 -1.95 0.46
N LYS A 14 -15.03 -2.96 0.19
CA LYS A 14 -16.24 -3.26 0.97
C LYS A 14 -16.56 -4.74 0.97
N SER A 15 -17.42 -5.14 1.89
CA SER A 15 -17.89 -6.52 1.98
C SER A 15 -18.94 -6.87 0.92
N GLY A 16 -18.96 -8.14 0.51
CA GLY A 16 -19.96 -8.69 -0.41
C GLY A 16 -19.74 -8.33 -1.88
N LEU A 17 -18.52 -7.95 -2.26
CA LEU A 17 -18.15 -7.73 -3.66
C LEU A 17 -18.05 -9.06 -4.43
N ASP A 18 -18.43 -9.02 -5.71
CA ASP A 18 -18.21 -10.15 -6.62
C ASP A 18 -16.71 -10.37 -6.85
N VAL A 19 -16.27 -11.63 -6.71
CA VAL A 19 -14.85 -11.99 -6.87
C VAL A 19 -14.48 -12.12 -8.34
N ILE A 20 -13.25 -11.72 -8.68
CA ILE A 20 -12.75 -11.83 -10.05
C ILE A 20 -12.09 -13.19 -10.33
N GLY A 21 -11.81 -13.95 -9.26
CA GLY A 21 -11.37 -15.33 -9.24
C GLY A 21 -10.77 -15.71 -7.88
N GLU A 22 -10.23 -16.92 -7.79
CA GLU A 22 -9.77 -17.53 -6.54
C GLU A 22 -8.29 -17.96 -6.62
N VAL A 23 -7.59 -17.92 -5.48
CA VAL A 23 -6.20 -18.38 -5.33
C VAL A 23 -6.09 -19.34 -4.15
N ASN A 24 -5.33 -20.42 -4.30
CA ASN A 24 -5.01 -21.32 -3.19
C ASN A 24 -3.80 -20.83 -2.41
N VAL A 25 -3.77 -21.11 -1.11
CA VAL A 25 -2.58 -20.89 -0.27
C VAL A 25 -1.34 -21.54 -0.89
N GLY A 26 -0.25 -20.78 -0.96
CA GLY A 26 1.02 -21.20 -1.54
C GLY A 26 1.12 -21.11 -3.07
N GLU A 27 0.01 -20.82 -3.76
CA GLU A 27 -0.01 -20.59 -5.21
C GLU A 27 0.51 -19.18 -5.54
N SER A 28 1.40 -19.08 -6.53
CA SER A 28 1.82 -17.81 -7.11
C SER A 28 0.87 -17.38 -8.23
N PHE A 29 0.61 -16.08 -8.32
CA PHE A 29 -0.27 -15.47 -9.31
C PHE A 29 0.20 -14.05 -9.65
N THR A 30 -0.25 -13.55 -10.79
CA THR A 30 0.05 -12.20 -11.28
C THR A 30 -1.21 -11.35 -11.26
N VAL A 31 -1.07 -10.08 -10.90
CA VAL A 31 -2.11 -9.08 -10.98
C VAL A 31 -1.64 -7.97 -11.89
N HIS A 32 -2.41 -7.69 -12.95
CA HIS A 32 -2.18 -6.53 -13.79
C HIS A 32 -2.85 -5.32 -13.15
N CYS A 33 -2.11 -4.22 -13.06
CA CYS A 33 -2.51 -2.99 -12.40
C CYS A 33 -2.48 -1.85 -13.41
N ASN A 34 -3.61 -1.14 -13.50
CA ASN A 34 -3.64 0.18 -14.10
C ASN A 34 -2.82 1.16 -13.22
N ASP A 35 -2.21 2.18 -13.83
CA ASP A 35 -1.89 3.43 -13.12
C ASP A 35 -3.12 4.02 -12.41
N CYS A 36 -2.87 4.88 -11.42
CA CYS A 36 -3.88 5.45 -10.56
C CYS A 36 -4.93 6.31 -11.30
N PHE A 37 -4.63 6.77 -12.53
CA PHE A 37 -5.55 7.56 -13.35
C PHE A 37 -6.41 6.70 -14.28
N SER A 38 -6.38 5.36 -14.18
CA SER A 38 -7.01 4.46 -15.16
C SER A 38 -6.58 4.77 -16.59
N GLN A 39 -5.30 5.09 -16.79
CA GLN A 39 -4.68 5.33 -18.10
C GLN A 39 -5.23 6.56 -18.82
N GLN A 40 -5.90 7.47 -18.09
CA GLN A 40 -6.45 8.70 -18.64
C GLN A 40 -5.39 9.77 -18.91
N VAL A 41 -4.20 9.64 -18.32
CA VAL A 41 -3.07 10.57 -18.47
C VAL A 41 -1.95 9.87 -19.25
N ARG A 42 -1.83 10.17 -20.55
CA ARG A 42 -0.80 9.55 -21.42
C ARG A 42 0.09 10.57 -22.12
N HIS A 43 -0.31 11.84 -22.14
CA HIS A 43 0.40 12.96 -22.73
C HIS A 43 0.48 14.15 -21.77
N GLU A 44 1.46 15.04 -21.93
CA GLU A 44 1.62 16.20 -21.04
C GLU A 44 0.45 17.22 -21.11
N ASN A 45 -0.36 17.15 -22.18
CA ASN A 45 -1.56 17.97 -22.33
C ASN A 45 -2.78 17.36 -21.59
N ASP A 46 -2.69 16.12 -21.14
CA ASP A 46 -3.72 15.48 -20.32
C ASP A 46 -3.57 15.99 -18.88
N ILE A 47 -4.32 17.04 -18.55
CA ILE A 47 -4.29 17.64 -17.21
C ILE A 47 -5.30 16.95 -16.30
N ILE A 48 -4.88 16.72 -15.06
CA ILE A 48 -5.66 15.98 -14.05
C ILE A 48 -7.05 16.59 -13.79
N SER A 49 -7.23 17.90 -13.96
CA SER A 49 -8.55 18.54 -13.80
C SER A 49 -9.59 18.11 -14.83
N ASN A 50 -9.18 17.45 -15.91
CA ASN A 50 -10.04 17.08 -17.03
C ASN A 50 -10.36 15.58 -17.10
N ILE A 51 -9.83 14.76 -16.18
CA ILE A 51 -10.07 13.32 -16.18
C ILE A 51 -11.35 12.97 -15.41
N ASP A 52 -11.85 11.76 -15.62
CA ASP A 52 -12.95 11.19 -14.84
C ASP A 52 -12.43 10.71 -13.48
N PHE A 53 -12.68 11.52 -12.44
CA PHE A 53 -12.31 11.22 -11.05
C PHE A 53 -13.06 10.02 -10.47
N SER A 54 -14.20 9.60 -11.04
CA SER A 54 -14.90 8.39 -10.58
C SER A 54 -14.13 7.11 -10.92
N ARG A 55 -13.07 7.23 -11.72
CA ARG A 55 -12.20 6.15 -12.18
C ARG A 55 -10.76 6.30 -11.67
N VAL A 56 -10.54 7.09 -10.63
CA VAL A 56 -9.20 7.24 -10.01
C VAL A 56 -8.99 6.17 -8.94
N ASN A 57 -7.75 5.73 -8.77
CA ASN A 57 -7.27 4.67 -7.91
C ASN A 57 -7.95 3.31 -8.15
N PRO A 58 -7.97 2.79 -9.38
CA PRO A 58 -8.49 1.45 -9.65
C PRO A 58 -7.63 0.39 -8.95
N ALA A 59 -8.24 -0.48 -8.14
CA ALA A 59 -7.57 -1.66 -7.60
C ALA A 59 -8.10 -2.92 -8.29
N THR A 60 -7.22 -3.70 -8.93
CA THR A 60 -7.55 -4.98 -9.55
C THR A 60 -7.91 -5.99 -8.47
N GLY A 61 -9.13 -6.53 -8.53
CA GLY A 61 -9.69 -7.38 -7.49
C GLY A 61 -11.22 -7.30 -7.42
N PRO A 62 -11.85 -7.87 -6.37
CA PRO A 62 -11.21 -8.61 -5.28
C PRO A 62 -10.91 -10.07 -5.67
N ILE A 63 -9.77 -10.56 -5.20
CA ILE A 63 -9.28 -11.93 -5.36
C ILE A 63 -9.59 -12.70 -4.07
N TYR A 64 -10.26 -13.83 -4.21
CA TYR A 64 -10.65 -14.67 -3.09
C TYR A 64 -9.54 -15.65 -2.73
N ILE A 65 -9.13 -15.68 -1.46
CA ILE A 65 -8.09 -16.57 -0.96
C ILE A 65 -8.72 -17.79 -0.29
N ASN A 66 -8.56 -18.95 -0.92
CA ASN A 66 -9.16 -20.19 -0.43
C ASN A 66 -8.64 -20.57 0.96
N GLY A 67 -9.57 -20.75 1.90
CA GLY A 67 -9.30 -21.12 3.30
C GLY A 67 -9.09 -19.94 4.26
N ALA A 68 -9.13 -18.69 3.77
CA ALA A 68 -9.05 -17.50 4.62
C ALA A 68 -10.39 -17.28 5.35
N GLU A 69 -10.33 -17.22 6.68
CA GLU A 69 -11.47 -17.05 7.56
C GLU A 69 -11.30 -15.82 8.45
N VAL A 70 -12.42 -15.27 8.92
CA VAL A 70 -12.40 -14.11 9.82
C VAL A 70 -11.59 -14.44 11.08
N GLY A 71 -10.60 -13.60 11.40
CA GLY A 71 -9.69 -13.80 12.53
C GLY A 71 -8.38 -14.51 12.18
N ASP A 72 -8.15 -14.82 10.91
CA ASP A 72 -6.82 -15.16 10.39
C ASP A 72 -6.02 -13.90 10.03
N VAL A 73 -4.73 -14.10 9.74
CA VAL A 73 -3.89 -13.14 9.01
C VAL A 73 -3.58 -13.69 7.62
N LEU A 74 -3.81 -12.86 6.60
CA LEU A 74 -3.34 -13.08 5.24
C LEU A 74 -1.91 -12.54 5.13
N LYS A 75 -0.96 -13.42 4.82
CA LYS A 75 0.40 -13.03 4.42
C LYS A 75 0.46 -12.93 2.89
N VAL A 76 0.98 -11.83 2.37
CA VAL A 76 1.17 -11.57 0.94
C VAL A 76 2.66 -11.30 0.69
N ASP A 77 3.34 -12.23 0.04
CA ASP A 77 4.73 -12.08 -0.40
C ASP A 77 4.75 -11.37 -1.77
N ILE A 78 5.51 -10.28 -1.89
CA ILE A 78 5.72 -9.57 -3.17
C ILE A 78 6.95 -10.16 -3.86
N LEU A 79 6.72 -10.87 -4.96
CA LEU A 79 7.76 -11.64 -5.66
C LEU A 79 8.45 -10.85 -6.77
N ASP A 80 7.67 -10.08 -7.54
CA ASP A 80 8.18 -9.25 -8.63
C ASP A 80 7.21 -8.12 -8.96
N ILE A 81 7.72 -7.00 -9.48
CA ILE A 81 6.94 -5.85 -9.96
C ILE A 81 7.55 -5.41 -11.28
N ARG A 82 6.82 -5.66 -12.38
CA ARG A 82 7.24 -5.29 -13.73
C ARG A 82 6.44 -4.09 -14.18
N LEU A 83 7.15 -3.07 -14.66
CA LEU A 83 6.54 -1.79 -15.02
C LEU A 83 6.43 -1.63 -16.53
N ALA A 84 5.45 -0.83 -16.96
CA ALA A 84 5.45 -0.28 -18.31
C ALA A 84 6.65 0.69 -18.54
N ASP A 85 6.86 1.09 -19.79
CA ASP A 85 7.96 1.97 -20.19
C ASP A 85 7.65 3.47 -20.00
N GLN A 86 6.46 3.81 -19.52
CA GLN A 86 5.99 5.19 -19.42
C GLN A 86 5.11 5.38 -18.19
N GLY A 87 5.50 6.31 -17.32
CA GLY A 87 4.67 6.78 -16.20
C GLY A 87 4.32 8.26 -16.32
N SER A 88 3.49 8.73 -15.39
CA SER A 88 3.07 10.13 -15.29
C SER A 88 3.21 10.66 -13.87
N ILE A 89 3.55 11.94 -13.74
CA ILE A 89 3.49 12.66 -12.47
C ILE A 89 2.75 13.97 -12.69
N VAL A 90 1.93 14.35 -11.72
CA VAL A 90 1.01 15.49 -11.84
C VAL A 90 1.13 16.43 -10.65
N VAL A 91 0.76 17.68 -10.88
CA VAL A 91 0.46 18.65 -9.84
C VAL A 91 -0.87 19.32 -10.14
N LEU A 92 -1.61 19.70 -9.10
CA LEU A 92 -2.87 20.43 -9.21
C LEU A 92 -3.04 21.46 -8.10
N PRO A 93 -3.72 22.58 -8.37
CA PRO A 93 -4.12 23.53 -7.34
C PRO A 93 -4.91 22.82 -6.23
N GLY A 94 -4.51 23.06 -4.98
CA GLY A 94 -5.12 22.45 -3.79
C GLY A 94 -4.74 20.99 -3.51
N GLY A 95 -3.94 20.35 -4.37
CA GLY A 95 -3.46 18.97 -4.17
C GLY A 95 -2.04 18.92 -3.59
N GLY A 96 -1.77 17.91 -2.77
CA GLY A 96 -0.48 17.75 -2.09
C GLY A 96 -0.21 18.80 -1.01
N LEU A 97 0.97 18.76 -0.41
CA LEU A 97 1.34 19.63 0.73
C LEU A 97 1.50 21.11 0.36
N LEU A 98 1.85 21.39 -0.90
CA LEU A 98 2.07 22.74 -1.42
C LEU A 98 1.03 23.11 -2.48
N GLY A 99 -0.13 22.47 -2.46
CA GLY A 99 -1.19 22.69 -3.44
C GLY A 99 -1.70 24.13 -3.48
N ASP A 100 -1.60 24.87 -2.37
CA ASP A 100 -1.90 26.30 -2.27
C ASP A 100 -0.95 27.19 -3.10
N LEU A 101 0.27 26.71 -3.35
CA LEU A 101 1.27 27.40 -4.17
C LEU A 101 1.20 27.01 -5.66
N VAL A 102 0.43 25.97 -6.01
CA VAL A 102 0.28 25.51 -7.39
C VAL A 102 -0.73 26.38 -8.13
N ASN A 103 -0.23 27.27 -9.00
CA ASN A 103 -1.08 28.20 -9.75
C ASN A 103 -1.89 27.55 -10.88
N LYS A 104 -1.37 26.48 -11.48
CA LYS A 104 -2.01 25.79 -12.61
C LYS A 104 -1.65 24.29 -12.58
N PRO A 105 -2.55 23.40 -13.00
CA PRO A 105 -2.22 22.00 -13.11
C PRO A 105 -1.12 21.78 -14.16
N ALA A 106 -0.31 20.75 -13.95
CA ALA A 106 0.70 20.33 -14.91
C ALA A 106 0.92 18.83 -14.83
N THR A 107 1.22 18.24 -15.99
CA THR A 107 1.55 16.83 -16.14
C THR A 107 2.95 16.72 -16.72
N ARG A 108 3.70 15.72 -16.26
CA ARG A 108 4.93 15.27 -16.91
C ARG A 108 4.79 13.79 -17.21
N ILE A 109 5.17 13.44 -18.43
CA ILE A 109 5.31 12.05 -18.85
C ILE A 109 6.78 11.69 -18.75
N VAL A 110 7.09 10.62 -18.02
CA VAL A 110 8.45 10.19 -17.73
C VAL A 110 8.64 8.78 -18.28
N THR A 111 9.65 8.61 -19.12
CA THR A 111 10.00 7.30 -19.66
C THR A 111 10.79 6.50 -18.63
N VAL A 112 10.45 5.22 -18.51
CA VAL A 112 11.20 4.19 -17.80
C VAL A 112 11.94 3.35 -18.84
N LYS A 113 13.27 3.31 -18.77
CA LYS A 113 14.08 2.51 -19.69
C LYS A 113 15.30 1.97 -18.98
N GLU A 114 15.59 0.69 -19.18
CA GLU A 114 16.77 0.01 -18.60
C GLU A 114 16.84 0.18 -17.07
N GLY A 115 15.68 0.16 -16.39
CA GLY A 115 15.59 0.32 -14.93
C GLY A 115 15.83 1.74 -14.43
N MET A 116 15.73 2.75 -15.29
CA MET A 116 15.96 4.16 -14.95
C MET A 116 14.80 5.04 -15.40
N VAL A 117 14.48 6.05 -14.59
CA VAL A 117 13.65 7.20 -15.00
C VAL A 117 14.53 8.34 -15.47
N ASP A 118 14.03 9.16 -16.40
CA ASP A 118 14.67 10.41 -16.83
C ASP A 118 13.70 11.60 -16.69
N PHE A 119 13.85 12.35 -15.60
CA PHE A 119 13.05 13.55 -15.33
C PHE A 119 13.86 14.80 -15.69
N LEU A 120 13.60 15.37 -16.87
CA LEU A 120 14.26 16.58 -17.36
C LEU A 120 15.80 16.49 -17.39
N GLY A 121 16.35 15.31 -17.71
CA GLY A 121 17.78 15.02 -17.70
C GLY A 121 18.32 14.51 -16.37
N ILE A 122 17.49 14.46 -15.32
CA ILE A 122 17.83 13.88 -14.01
C ILE A 122 17.49 12.39 -14.06
N LYS A 123 18.52 11.55 -13.94
CA LYS A 123 18.37 10.10 -14.01
C LYS A 123 18.42 9.48 -12.62
N GLN A 124 17.46 8.60 -12.34
CA GLN A 124 17.37 7.88 -11.08
C GLN A 124 16.96 6.43 -11.37
N ALA A 125 17.48 5.47 -10.59
CA ALA A 125 17.04 4.08 -10.68
C ALA A 125 15.59 3.95 -10.21
N ILE A 126 14.82 3.08 -10.87
CA ILE A 126 13.50 2.71 -10.36
C ILE A 126 13.62 1.97 -9.03
N ASP A 127 12.63 2.17 -8.17
CA ASP A 127 12.42 1.39 -6.94
C ASP A 127 10.92 1.08 -6.89
N PRO A 128 10.47 0.07 -7.67
CA PRO A 128 9.04 -0.18 -7.87
C PRO A 128 8.32 -0.55 -6.58
N MET A 129 7.14 0.02 -6.38
CA MET A 129 6.30 -0.24 -5.19
C MET A 129 4.80 -0.22 -5.53
N ILE A 130 3.98 -0.73 -4.61
CA ILE A 130 2.52 -0.79 -4.72
C ILE A 130 1.89 0.20 -3.72
N GLY A 131 1.19 1.22 -4.21
CA GLY A 131 0.56 2.26 -3.39
C GLY A 131 -0.73 1.80 -2.74
N VAL A 132 -1.60 1.17 -3.55
CA VAL A 132 -2.86 0.59 -3.10
C VAL A 132 -2.74 -0.93 -3.00
N ILE A 133 -2.80 -1.45 -1.78
CA ILE A 133 -3.00 -2.90 -1.54
C ILE A 133 -3.79 -3.10 -0.25
N GLY A 134 -4.81 -3.94 -0.29
CA GLY A 134 -5.67 -4.15 0.87
C GLY A 134 -6.61 -5.33 0.74
N VAL A 135 -7.31 -5.57 1.84
CA VAL A 135 -8.34 -6.60 2.00
C VAL A 135 -9.68 -5.94 2.31
N SER A 136 -10.77 -6.70 2.31
CA SER A 136 -12.06 -6.17 2.74
C SER A 136 -12.03 -5.71 4.21
N PRO A 137 -12.64 -4.57 4.55
CA PRO A 137 -12.78 -4.11 5.94
C PRO A 137 -13.77 -4.99 6.74
N GLY A 138 -14.52 -5.87 6.07
CA GLY A 138 -15.51 -6.77 6.66
C GLY A 138 -16.89 -6.12 6.83
N ALA A 139 -17.93 -6.94 6.98
CA ALA A 139 -19.34 -6.52 6.95
C ALA A 139 -19.79 -5.58 8.09
N LYS A 140 -18.92 -5.32 9.08
CA LYS A 140 -19.22 -4.43 10.22
C LYS A 140 -18.78 -2.98 9.98
N GLN A 141 -18.07 -2.71 8.89
CA GLN A 141 -17.60 -1.38 8.51
C GLN A 141 -18.24 -0.99 7.17
N ASP A 142 -18.46 0.31 6.99
CA ASP A 142 -18.84 0.86 5.70
C ASP A 142 -17.70 0.65 4.69
N GLY A 143 -18.03 0.74 3.40
CA GLY A 143 -17.02 0.69 2.35
C GLY A 143 -16.05 1.87 2.44
N VAL A 144 -14.80 1.61 2.07
CA VAL A 144 -13.73 2.62 2.06
C VAL A 144 -13.22 2.79 0.64
N VAL A 145 -13.30 4.00 0.10
CA VAL A 145 -12.77 4.32 -1.24
C VAL A 145 -11.30 3.93 -1.33
N THR A 146 -10.85 3.43 -2.48
CA THR A 146 -9.49 2.89 -2.66
C THR A 146 -8.40 3.89 -2.34
N GLY A 147 -8.65 5.19 -2.55
CA GLY A 147 -7.73 6.29 -2.22
C GLY A 147 -7.60 6.63 -0.73
N THR A 148 -8.31 5.95 0.17
CA THR A 148 -8.22 6.18 1.61
C THR A 148 -7.60 4.97 2.31
N PRO A 149 -6.44 5.11 2.96
CA PRO A 149 -5.87 4.01 3.72
C PRO A 149 -6.59 3.81 5.06
N GLY A 150 -6.43 2.62 5.62
CA GLY A 150 -6.92 2.28 6.95
C GLY A 150 -6.37 0.95 7.44
N ASN A 151 -7.02 0.40 8.46
CA ASN A 151 -6.59 -0.86 9.08
C ASN A 151 -6.83 -2.11 8.19
N HIS A 152 -7.35 -1.92 6.98
CA HIS A 152 -7.54 -2.94 5.94
C HIS A 152 -6.47 -2.84 4.83
N GLY A 153 -5.53 -1.89 4.93
CA GLY A 153 -4.63 -1.51 3.84
C GLY A 153 -5.16 -0.28 3.11
N GLY A 154 -5.33 -0.41 1.79
CA GLY A 154 -5.79 0.69 0.93
C GLY A 154 -4.61 1.53 0.43
N ASN A 155 -4.83 2.84 0.25
CA ASN A 155 -3.81 3.76 -0.31
C ASN A 155 -2.73 4.16 0.69
N MET A 156 -1.86 3.20 1.02
CA MET A 156 -0.86 3.37 2.08
C MET A 156 0.39 4.11 1.61
N ASP A 157 0.66 4.12 0.30
CA ASP A 157 1.82 4.73 -0.36
C ASP A 157 3.09 4.61 0.49
N THR A 158 3.39 3.36 0.82
CA THR A 158 4.51 2.99 1.67
C THR A 158 5.60 2.42 0.79
N THR A 159 6.72 3.13 0.70
CA THR A 159 7.87 2.79 -0.15
C THR A 159 8.45 1.39 0.08
N ASP A 160 8.21 0.81 1.27
CA ASP A 160 8.63 -0.54 1.63
C ASP A 160 7.71 -1.66 1.09
N VAL A 161 6.56 -1.32 0.49
CA VAL A 161 5.64 -2.25 -0.19
C VAL A 161 6.19 -2.57 -1.58
N ARG A 162 7.28 -3.34 -1.59
CA ARG A 162 8.08 -3.65 -2.78
C ARG A 162 8.55 -5.10 -2.80
N ILE A 163 9.26 -5.47 -3.88
CA ILE A 163 9.84 -6.79 -4.08
C ILE A 163 10.65 -7.24 -2.85
N GLY A 164 10.39 -8.46 -2.38
CA GLY A 164 11.08 -9.05 -1.24
C GLY A 164 10.45 -8.73 0.12
N SER A 165 9.41 -7.91 0.16
CA SER A 165 8.61 -7.68 1.37
C SER A 165 7.44 -8.66 1.50
N SER A 166 7.00 -8.86 2.73
CA SER A 166 5.81 -9.63 3.12
C SER A 166 4.84 -8.71 3.85
N LEU A 167 3.63 -8.53 3.31
CA LEU A 167 2.55 -7.86 4.04
C LEU A 167 1.68 -8.83 4.79
N TYR A 168 1.18 -8.38 5.93
CA TYR A 168 0.27 -9.12 6.80
C TYR A 168 -0.99 -8.31 6.99
N PHE A 169 -2.13 -8.85 6.55
CA PHE A 169 -3.44 -8.20 6.65
C PHE A 169 -4.37 -8.98 7.58
N PRO A 170 -5.15 -8.28 8.42
CA PRO A 170 -6.20 -8.92 9.20
C PRO A 170 -7.37 -9.38 8.30
N VAL A 171 -7.71 -10.66 8.35
CA VAL A 171 -8.84 -11.19 7.59
C VAL A 171 -10.15 -10.88 8.33
N ARG A 172 -10.96 -9.99 7.76
CA ARG A 172 -12.27 -9.55 8.30
C ARG A 172 -13.47 -9.99 7.47
N GLU A 173 -13.21 -10.66 6.34
CA GLU A 173 -14.21 -11.30 5.50
C GLU A 173 -13.65 -12.63 5.00
N GLN A 174 -14.52 -13.61 4.79
CA GLN A 174 -14.13 -14.89 4.23
C GLN A 174 -13.48 -14.69 2.87
N GLY A 175 -12.34 -15.33 2.64
CA GLY A 175 -11.55 -15.15 1.43
C GLY A 175 -10.64 -13.92 1.42
N ALA A 176 -10.65 -13.10 2.49
CA ALA A 176 -9.93 -11.82 2.64
C ALA A 176 -10.31 -10.72 1.63
N MET A 177 -10.61 -11.07 0.38
CA MET A 177 -11.00 -10.16 -0.71
C MET A 177 -9.86 -9.20 -1.07
N LEU A 178 -8.69 -9.76 -1.41
CA LEU A 178 -7.48 -9.01 -1.72
C LEU A 178 -7.65 -8.19 -3.02
N ALA A 179 -7.26 -6.93 -3.01
CA ALA A 179 -7.15 -6.10 -4.22
C ALA A 179 -5.92 -5.20 -4.14
N LEU A 180 -5.36 -4.84 -5.30
CA LEU A 180 -4.21 -3.94 -5.40
C LEU A 180 -4.18 -3.17 -6.72
N GLY A 181 -3.49 -2.05 -6.73
CA GLY A 181 -3.31 -1.16 -7.86
C GLY A 181 -2.29 -0.07 -7.56
N ASP A 182 -2.31 1.02 -8.32
CA ASP A 182 -1.56 2.24 -8.00
C ASP A 182 -0.06 1.99 -7.79
N CYS A 183 0.58 1.42 -8.81
CA CYS A 183 2.01 1.13 -8.74
C CYS A 183 2.82 2.37 -9.12
N HIS A 184 3.95 2.56 -8.42
CA HIS A 184 4.89 3.65 -8.71
C HIS A 184 6.22 3.10 -9.19
N ALA A 185 6.80 3.75 -10.19
CA ALA A 185 8.16 3.46 -10.63
C ALA A 185 9.21 3.99 -9.64
N VAL A 186 8.93 5.16 -9.06
CA VAL A 186 9.68 5.80 -7.99
C VAL A 186 8.72 6.65 -7.18
N MET A 187 8.92 6.69 -5.86
CA MET A 187 8.21 7.58 -4.96
C MET A 187 9.10 7.87 -3.74
N GLY A 188 9.03 9.10 -3.21
CA GLY A 188 9.69 9.46 -1.97
C GLY A 188 8.72 9.44 -0.80
N ASP A 189 9.22 9.12 0.41
CA ASP A 189 8.47 9.25 1.64
C ASP A 189 7.83 10.65 1.76
N GLY A 190 6.52 10.66 2.01
CA GLY A 190 5.68 11.86 2.08
C GLY A 190 4.82 12.11 0.85
N GLU A 191 5.22 11.62 -0.33
CA GLU A 191 4.47 11.75 -1.60
C GLU A 191 3.94 13.18 -1.85
N VAL A 192 4.79 14.16 -1.57
CA VAL A 192 4.36 15.51 -1.19
C VAL A 192 3.55 16.27 -2.24
N CYS A 193 3.61 15.86 -3.50
CA CYS A 193 2.96 16.52 -4.61
C CYS A 193 1.64 15.89 -5.06
N VAL A 194 1.12 14.89 -4.32
CA VAL A 194 -0.09 14.07 -4.56
C VAL A 194 0.15 12.73 -5.27
N ALA A 195 1.31 12.54 -5.86
CA ALA A 195 1.59 11.40 -6.73
C ALA A 195 3.05 10.99 -6.64
N GLY A 196 3.29 9.70 -6.79
CA GLY A 196 4.57 9.14 -7.22
C GLY A 196 4.77 9.29 -8.73
N LEU A 197 5.69 8.50 -9.30
CA LEU A 197 5.67 8.27 -10.74
C LEU A 197 4.68 7.16 -11.07
N GLU A 198 3.44 7.56 -11.34
CA GLU A 198 2.27 6.69 -11.61
C GLU A 198 2.47 5.86 -12.85
N ILE A 199 2.32 4.54 -12.73
CA ILE A 199 2.63 3.63 -13.83
C ILE A 199 1.81 2.35 -13.83
N GLU A 200 1.51 1.86 -15.03
CA GLU A 200 0.93 0.55 -15.25
C GLU A 200 1.95 -0.55 -14.90
N ALA A 201 1.50 -1.62 -14.26
CA ALA A 201 2.40 -2.66 -13.75
C ALA A 201 1.78 -4.06 -13.77
N GLU A 202 2.64 -5.07 -13.75
CA GLU A 202 2.30 -6.45 -13.41
C GLU A 202 2.99 -6.83 -12.09
N VAL A 203 2.21 -7.33 -11.13
CA VAL A 203 2.71 -7.69 -9.81
C VAL A 203 2.56 -9.19 -9.60
N ASP A 204 3.68 -9.87 -9.33
CA ASP A 204 3.67 -11.28 -8.95
C ASP A 204 3.63 -11.42 -7.44
N LEU A 205 2.65 -12.19 -6.95
CA LEU A 205 2.38 -12.38 -5.54
C LEU A 205 2.35 -13.87 -5.18
N LYS A 206 2.56 -14.14 -3.91
CA LYS A 206 2.22 -15.43 -3.29
C LYS A 206 1.53 -15.18 -1.95
N VAL A 207 0.53 -15.98 -1.64
CA VAL A 207 -0.25 -15.83 -0.41
C VAL A 207 -0.09 -17.01 0.53
N SER A 208 -0.05 -16.73 1.82
CA SER A 208 -0.10 -17.70 2.91
C SER A 208 -1.11 -17.27 3.98
N LEU A 209 -1.55 -18.21 4.82
CA LEU A 209 -2.47 -17.91 5.93
C LEU A 209 -1.84 -18.27 7.26
N ILE A 210 -1.96 -17.37 8.22
CA ILE A 210 -1.65 -17.63 9.63
C ILE A 210 -2.98 -17.73 10.35
N LYS A 211 -3.29 -18.94 10.81
CA LYS A 211 -4.60 -19.27 11.40
C LYS A 211 -4.68 -18.80 12.85
N ASN A 212 -5.85 -18.33 13.26
CA ASN A 212 -6.16 -17.95 14.65
C ASN A 212 -5.18 -16.90 15.24
N LYS A 213 -4.75 -15.96 14.41
CA LYS A 213 -3.87 -14.85 14.81
C LYS A 213 -4.56 -13.56 14.43
N GLN A 214 -4.59 -12.60 15.35
CA GLN A 214 -5.22 -11.31 15.11
C GLN A 214 -4.17 -10.21 15.17
N ILE A 215 -4.24 -9.34 14.17
CA ILE A 215 -3.55 -8.06 14.11
C ILE A 215 -4.61 -6.99 13.84
N GLU A 216 -4.33 -5.75 14.21
CA GLU A 216 -5.28 -4.68 13.96
C GLU A 216 -4.95 -3.94 12.65
N TRP A 217 -3.67 -3.61 12.47
CA TRP A 217 -3.16 -2.84 11.35
C TRP A 217 -2.34 -3.73 10.40
N PRO A 218 -2.19 -3.33 9.12
CA PRO A 218 -1.23 -3.95 8.23
C PRO A 218 0.17 -3.93 8.84
N LEU A 219 0.84 -5.09 8.78
CA LEU A 219 2.25 -5.20 9.14
C LEU A 219 3.04 -5.52 7.88
N LEU A 220 4.32 -5.15 7.89
CA LEU A 220 5.24 -5.46 6.80
C LEU A 220 6.54 -6.01 7.38
N GLU A 221 7.10 -7.02 6.73
CA GLU A 221 8.41 -7.58 7.08
C GLU A 221 9.26 -7.75 5.82
N ASN A 222 10.52 -7.35 5.89
CA ASN A 222 11.53 -7.67 4.89
C ASN A 222 12.71 -8.40 5.57
N ASP A 223 13.84 -8.54 4.89
CA ASP A 223 15.01 -9.27 5.41
C ASP A 223 15.65 -8.63 6.65
N LYS A 224 15.33 -7.36 6.95
CA LYS A 224 15.98 -6.57 8.01
C LYS A 224 15.01 -5.90 8.95
N GLU A 225 13.86 -5.46 8.45
CA GLU A 225 12.94 -4.59 9.15
C GLU A 225 11.55 -5.23 9.26
N PHE A 226 10.95 -5.06 10.44
CA PHE A 226 9.57 -5.37 10.75
C PHE A 226 8.85 -4.07 11.07
N MET A 227 7.64 -3.89 10.52
CA MET A 227 6.96 -2.61 10.49
C MET A 227 5.47 -2.74 10.81
N ALA A 228 4.93 -1.77 11.55
CA ALA A 228 3.49 -1.53 11.62
C ALA A 228 3.15 -0.31 10.76
N ILE A 229 2.25 -0.47 9.79
CA ILE A 229 1.81 0.60 8.89
C ILE A 229 0.45 1.11 9.38
N VAL A 230 0.39 2.39 9.74
CA VAL A 230 -0.75 2.97 10.46
C VAL A 230 -1.15 4.28 9.83
N SER A 231 -2.47 4.50 9.74
CA SER A 231 -3.04 5.72 9.16
C SER A 231 -3.91 6.47 10.16
N GLY A 232 -3.85 7.80 10.13
CA GLY A 232 -4.60 8.71 11.00
C GLY A 232 -5.06 9.96 10.26
N GLU A 233 -5.96 10.75 10.85
CA GLU A 233 -6.45 11.99 10.21
C GLU A 233 -5.31 13.00 9.99
N THR A 234 -4.37 13.02 10.93
CA THR A 234 -3.12 13.79 10.85
C THR A 234 -1.91 12.87 11.01
N LEU A 235 -0.71 13.40 10.70
CA LEU A 235 0.54 12.68 10.97
C LEU A 235 0.74 12.42 12.46
N ASP A 236 0.38 13.38 13.32
CA ASP A 236 0.45 13.23 14.78
C ASP A 236 -0.47 12.10 15.27
N ASP A 237 -1.70 12.02 14.76
CA ASP A 237 -2.64 10.93 15.10
C ASP A 237 -2.10 9.57 14.64
N ALA A 238 -1.54 9.52 13.43
CA ALA A 238 -0.96 8.30 12.87
C ALA A 238 0.25 7.83 13.69
N ILE A 239 1.14 8.74 14.11
CA ILE A 239 2.30 8.42 14.96
C ILE A 239 1.86 7.95 16.34
N TYR A 240 0.87 8.62 16.94
CA TYR A 240 0.30 8.22 18.22
C TYR A 240 -0.26 6.80 18.15
N GLU A 241 -1.06 6.51 17.12
CA GLU A 241 -1.64 5.17 16.92
C GLU A 241 -0.55 4.13 16.65
N ALA A 242 0.41 4.42 15.76
CA ALA A 242 1.56 3.54 15.48
C ALA A 242 2.35 3.21 16.75
N SER A 243 2.49 4.18 17.66
CA SER A 243 3.19 3.99 18.94
C SER A 243 2.45 2.99 19.83
N LYS A 244 1.12 3.08 19.92
CA LYS A 244 0.32 2.10 20.67
C LYS A 244 0.43 0.70 20.07
N VAL A 245 0.30 0.60 18.74
CA VAL A 245 0.37 -0.67 18.01
C VAL A 245 1.72 -1.34 18.24
N MET A 246 2.82 -0.58 18.09
CA MET A 246 4.15 -1.15 18.30
C MET A 246 4.40 -1.49 19.78
N CYS A 247 3.88 -0.71 20.75
CA CYS A 247 3.94 -1.08 22.16
C CYS A 247 3.27 -2.44 22.42
N ASP A 248 2.07 -2.67 21.89
CA ASP A 248 1.37 -3.95 22.03
C ASP A 248 2.14 -5.12 21.38
N LEU A 249 2.67 -4.90 20.17
CA LEU A 249 3.47 -5.92 19.46
C LEU A 249 4.75 -6.26 20.23
N VAL A 250 5.46 -5.27 20.75
CA VAL A 250 6.69 -5.45 21.53
C VAL A 250 6.39 -6.11 22.87
N GLU A 251 5.35 -5.66 23.58
CA GLU A 251 4.92 -6.23 24.86
C GLU A 251 4.61 -7.72 24.72
N ARG A 252 3.76 -8.08 23.75
CA ARG A 252 3.39 -9.47 23.47
C ARG A 252 4.56 -10.29 22.94
N GLY A 253 5.33 -9.72 22.00
CA GLY A 253 6.39 -10.44 21.30
C GLY A 253 7.63 -10.70 22.15
N LEU A 254 7.94 -9.82 23.09
CA LEU A 254 9.11 -9.97 23.97
C LEU A 254 8.74 -10.41 25.40
N GLY A 255 7.45 -10.42 25.74
CA GLY A 255 6.99 -10.79 27.09
C GLY A 255 7.47 -9.83 28.18
N ILE A 256 7.60 -8.54 27.85
CA ILE A 256 8.04 -7.47 28.76
C ILE A 256 6.83 -6.66 29.25
N THR A 257 7.02 -5.71 30.16
CA THR A 257 5.91 -4.85 30.61
C THR A 257 5.58 -3.79 29.57
N TRP A 258 4.35 -3.28 29.56
CA TRP A 258 3.97 -2.12 28.74
C TRP A 258 4.93 -0.92 28.88
N ASN A 259 5.37 -0.60 30.11
CA ASN A 259 6.32 0.50 30.33
C ASN A 259 7.67 0.23 29.64
N ASP A 260 8.17 -1.01 29.72
CA ASP A 260 9.41 -1.41 29.07
C ASP A 260 9.26 -1.43 27.54
N ALA A 261 8.11 -1.88 27.02
CA ALA A 261 7.79 -1.82 25.59
C ALA A 261 7.73 -0.37 25.08
N TYR A 262 7.17 0.55 25.87
CA TYR A 262 7.14 1.96 25.51
C TYR A 262 8.54 2.60 25.52
N MET A 263 9.39 2.27 26.51
CA MET A 263 10.80 2.69 26.50
C MET A 263 11.58 2.06 25.34
N PHE A 264 11.31 0.80 25.02
CA PHE A 264 11.88 0.10 23.87
C PHE A 264 11.56 0.84 22.58
N ASN A 265 10.30 1.23 22.38
CA ASN A 265 9.88 2.01 21.21
C ASN A 265 10.71 3.29 21.06
N SER A 266 10.95 4.01 22.15
CA SER A 266 11.74 5.24 22.09
C SER A 266 13.22 5.03 21.77
N MET A 267 13.77 3.82 21.98
CA MET A 267 15.19 3.53 21.77
C MET A 267 15.48 2.82 20.46
N PHE A 268 14.53 2.01 19.97
CA PHE A 268 14.79 1.01 18.93
C PHE A 268 13.77 1.00 17.79
N VAL A 269 12.76 1.88 17.83
CA VAL A 269 11.75 1.98 16.78
C VAL A 269 11.86 3.33 16.07
N ASP A 270 12.04 3.29 14.76
CA ASP A 270 12.04 4.45 13.88
C ASP A 270 10.62 4.71 13.35
N TYR A 271 10.10 5.93 13.52
CA TYR A 271 8.80 6.33 12.97
C TYR A 271 9.03 7.11 11.69
N LYS A 272 8.71 6.49 10.55
CA LYS A 272 8.92 7.05 9.21
C LYS A 272 7.57 7.45 8.60
N ILE A 273 7.56 8.51 7.79
CA ILE A 273 6.36 8.94 7.05
C ILE A 273 6.27 8.10 5.78
N SER A 274 5.10 7.53 5.49
CA SER A 274 4.82 6.90 4.19
C SER A 274 4.29 7.96 3.22
N GLN A 275 3.14 8.55 3.51
CA GLN A 275 2.58 9.66 2.74
C GLN A 275 1.86 10.69 3.63
N ALA A 276 1.76 11.93 3.13
CA ALA A 276 1.11 13.03 3.82
C ALA A 276 -0.02 13.71 3.01
N VAL A 277 -0.46 13.11 1.91
CA VAL A 277 -1.32 13.76 0.90
C VAL A 277 -2.71 13.15 0.76
N ASN A 278 -2.91 11.89 1.16
CA ASN A 278 -4.21 11.21 1.09
C ASN A 278 -5.21 11.73 2.15
N PRO A 279 -6.50 11.34 2.07
CA PRO A 279 -7.51 11.74 3.06
C PRO A 279 -7.12 11.40 4.51
N MET A 280 -6.40 10.29 4.69
CA MET A 280 -5.72 9.92 5.93
C MET A 280 -4.20 9.92 5.68
N LYS A 281 -3.40 10.26 6.69
CA LYS A 281 -1.93 10.28 6.63
C LYS A 281 -1.38 8.96 7.11
N THR A 282 -0.35 8.44 6.45
CA THR A 282 0.20 7.12 6.77
C THR A 282 1.64 7.25 7.25
N VAL A 283 1.93 6.58 8.36
CA VAL A 283 3.28 6.41 8.90
C VAL A 283 3.56 4.93 9.11
N ARG A 284 4.84 4.60 9.28
CA ARG A 284 5.28 3.26 9.65
C ARG A 284 6.24 3.31 10.83
N ALA A 285 5.97 2.50 11.84
CA ALA A 285 6.87 2.26 12.96
C ALA A 285 7.75 1.05 12.60
N VAL A 286 9.07 1.24 12.56
CA VAL A 286 10.04 0.31 12.00
C VAL A 286 11.00 -0.16 13.07
N VAL A 287 11.22 -1.47 13.16
CA VAL A 287 12.16 -2.10 14.09
C VAL A 287 12.98 -3.16 13.37
N SER A 288 14.21 -3.42 13.82
CA SER A 288 15.01 -4.53 13.30
C SER A 288 14.34 -5.88 13.58
N THR A 289 14.32 -6.75 12.58
CA THR A 289 13.86 -8.16 12.70
C THR A 289 14.67 -8.95 13.73
N GLU A 290 15.92 -8.57 13.98
CA GLU A 290 16.74 -9.17 15.04
C GLU A 290 16.11 -8.95 16.42
N LEU A 291 15.44 -7.81 16.61
CA LEU A 291 14.77 -7.47 17.87
C LEU A 291 13.34 -8.01 17.89
N LEU A 292 12.53 -7.71 16.88
CA LEU A 292 11.13 -8.13 16.78
C LEU A 292 10.79 -8.52 15.33
N ASP A 293 10.15 -9.66 15.16
CA ASP A 293 9.69 -10.21 13.88
C ASP A 293 8.28 -10.78 14.05
N PHE A 294 7.63 -11.13 12.93
CA PHE A 294 6.27 -11.63 12.95
C PHE A 294 6.12 -12.96 13.71
N THR A 295 7.19 -13.77 13.84
CA THR A 295 7.12 -15.07 14.53
C THR A 295 7.07 -14.94 16.05
N LYS A 296 7.54 -13.81 16.58
CA LYS A 296 7.54 -13.51 18.02
C LYS A 296 6.18 -13.00 18.51
N ILE A 297 5.44 -12.26 17.66
CA ILE A 297 4.17 -11.63 18.05
C ILE A 297 3.02 -12.61 18.15
#